data_AF-A0AAU9XPC7-F1
#
_entry.id   AF-A0AAU9XPC7-F1
#
_cell.length_a   1.000
_cell.length_b   1.000
_cell.length_c   1.000
_cell.angle_alpha   90.00
_cell.angle_beta   90.00
_cell.angle_gamma   90.00
#
_symmetry.space_group_name_H-M   'P 1'
#
loop_
_entity.id
_entity.type
_entity.pdbx_description
1 polymer ?
#
loop_
_entity_poly.entity_id
_entity_poly.type
_entity_poly.pdbx_seq_one_letter_code
_entity_poly.pdbx_strand_id
1 'polypeptide(L)'
;MKKPQLSKVQSMLLVGGFADSAFLQQELKTEFARSLRILVPHYKTIAVVQGAVIFGKKPTKISERVVSTTFGSDRSIDFIEGVHPEEKKLITNGIEKCGQVFKCFVRENS
;
A
#
# COMPACT_ATOMS: atom_id res chain seq x y z
N MET A 1 -2.30 4.77 18.70
CA MET A 1 -2.44 4.59 17.23
C MET A 1 -3.90 4.29 16.91
N LYS A 2 -4.55 5.04 16.00
CA LYS A 2 -6.01 4.96 15.75
C LYS A 2 -6.44 3.93 14.69
N LYS A 3 -5.47 3.28 14.01
CA LYS A 3 -5.70 2.29 12.96
C LYS A 3 -5.62 0.87 13.53
N PRO A 4 -6.70 0.05 13.53
CA PRO A 4 -6.70 -1.30 14.10
C PRO A 4 -5.64 -2.23 13.50
N GLN A 5 -5.30 -2.08 12.22
CA GLN A 5 -4.24 -2.83 11.54
C GLN A 5 -2.84 -2.60 12.14
N LEU A 6 -2.65 -1.53 12.92
CA LEU A 6 -1.37 -1.23 13.58
C LEU A 6 -1.27 -1.77 15.01
N SER A 7 -2.34 -2.40 15.53
CA SER A 7 -2.37 -2.94 16.90
C SER A 7 -1.34 -4.05 17.17
N LYS A 8 -0.90 -4.76 16.11
CA LYS A 8 0.07 -5.85 16.19
C LYS A 8 1.51 -5.42 15.88
N VAL A 9 1.74 -4.15 15.57
CA VAL A 9 3.08 -3.66 15.24
C VAL A 9 3.91 -3.60 16.52
N GLN A 10 5.09 -4.22 16.49
CA GLN A 10 5.99 -4.32 17.65
C GLN A 10 7.28 -3.51 17.48
N SER A 11 7.60 -3.08 16.27
CA SER A 11 8.88 -2.46 15.95
C SER A 11 8.74 -1.37 14.91
N MET A 12 9.58 -0.35 15.04
CA MET A 12 9.72 0.75 14.10
C MET A 12 11.16 0.79 13.59
N LEU A 13 11.36 0.72 12.28
CA LEU A 13 12.68 0.80 11.65
C LEU A 13 12.87 2.21 11.07
N LEU A 14 13.90 2.92 11.52
CA LEU A 14 14.20 4.27 11.06
C LEU A 14 15.31 4.23 10.00
N VAL A 15 14.97 4.55 8.74
CA VAL A 15 15.87 4.51 7.58
C VAL A 15 15.78 5.80 6.75
N GLY A 16 16.76 6.02 5.86
CA GLY A 16 16.86 7.23 5.05
C GLY A 16 17.77 8.30 5.67
N GLY A 17 18.10 9.36 4.93
CA GLY A 17 19.08 10.36 5.39
C GLY A 17 18.65 11.12 6.64
N PHE A 18 17.34 11.37 6.82
CA PHE A 18 16.84 12.06 8.01
C PHE A 18 16.84 11.19 9.27
N ALA A 19 17.03 9.87 9.13
CA ALA A 19 17.17 8.96 10.27
C ALA A 19 18.38 9.28 11.15
N ASP A 20 19.38 10.00 10.65
CA ASP A 20 20.55 10.44 11.41
C ASP A 20 20.26 11.63 12.35
N SER A 21 19.10 12.28 12.22
CA SER A 21 18.72 13.39 13.09
C SER A 21 18.53 12.92 14.53
N ALA A 22 19.37 13.43 15.44
CA ALA A 22 19.25 13.18 16.87
C ALA A 22 17.91 13.67 17.43
N PHE A 23 17.44 14.84 16.94
CA PHE A 23 16.14 15.39 17.29
C PHE A 23 15.00 14.42 16.90
N LEU A 24 14.98 13.96 15.65
CA LEU A 24 13.97 13.00 15.19
C LEU A 24 13.98 11.72 16.03
N GLN A 25 15.16 11.16 16.27
CA GLN A 25 15.28 9.94 17.08
C GLN A 25 14.80 10.15 18.51
N GLN A 26 15.06 11.31 19.11
CA GLN A 26 14.59 11.65 20.45
C GLN A 26 13.07 11.79 20.49
N GLU A 27 12.48 12.54 19.57
CA GLU A 27 11.01 12.71 19.51
C GLU A 27 10.30 11.37 19.31
N LEU A 28 10.80 10.52 18.40
CA LEU A 28 10.24 9.19 18.19
C LEU A 28 10.37 8.30 19.43
N LYS A 29 11.49 8.37 20.15
CA LYS A 29 11.68 7.63 21.41
C LYS A 29 10.73 8.11 22.49
N THR A 30 10.58 9.42 22.66
CA THR A 30 9.66 10.02 23.63
C THR A 30 8.23 9.55 23.39
N GLU A 31 7.78 9.57 22.14
CA GLU A 31 6.40 9.23 21.78
C GLU A 31 6.14 7.72 21.76
N PHE A 32 7.07 6.91 21.24
CA PHE A 32 6.79 5.51 20.86
C PHE A 32 7.58 4.45 21.63
N ALA A 33 8.61 4.78 22.40
CA ALA A 33 9.46 3.76 23.05
C ALA A 33 8.72 2.87 24.07
N ARG A 34 7.56 3.32 24.57
CA ARG A 34 6.72 2.53 25.49
C ARG A 34 5.96 1.39 24.81
N SER A 35 5.67 1.53 23.51
CA SER A 35 4.82 0.59 22.76
C SER A 35 5.56 -0.10 21.62
N LEU A 36 6.64 0.49 21.11
CA LEU A 36 7.38 0.01 19.95
C LEU A 36 8.87 -0.05 20.23
N ARG A 37 9.52 -1.11 19.74
CA ARG A 37 10.98 -1.18 19.67
C ARG A 37 11.47 -0.34 18.50
N ILE A 38 12.16 0.75 18.78
CA ILE A 38 12.76 1.61 17.75
C ILE A 38 14.13 1.05 17.37
N LEU A 39 14.27 0.67 16.11
CA LEU A 39 15.49 0.13 15.52
C LEU A 39 16.07 1.14 14.54
N VAL A 40 17.33 1.50 14.77
CA VAL A 40 18.05 2.43 13.91
C VAL A 40 19.27 1.69 13.35
N PRO A 41 19.29 1.31 12.07
CA PRO A 41 20.41 0.61 11.45
C PRO A 41 21.71 1.41 11.53
N HIS A 42 22.85 0.72 11.47
CA HIS A 42 24.16 1.40 11.42
C HIS A 42 24.28 2.29 10.18
N TYR A 43 23.91 1.76 9.01
CA TYR A 43 23.97 2.46 7.73
C TYR A 43 22.58 2.91 7.23
N LYS A 44 21.95 3.81 7.98
CA LYS A 44 20.54 4.24 7.82
C LYS A 44 20.21 4.71 6.40
N THR A 45 21.09 5.49 5.78
CA THR A 45 20.90 6.08 4.44
C THR A 45 20.90 5.03 3.33
N ILE A 46 21.65 3.93 3.48
CA ILE A 46 21.76 2.88 2.47
C ILE A 46 21.05 1.58 2.85
N ALA A 47 20.40 1.52 4.02
CA ALA A 47 19.72 0.33 4.53
C ALA A 47 18.70 -0.24 3.53
N VAL A 48 18.00 0.65 2.80
CA VAL A 48 17.03 0.26 1.75
C VAL A 48 17.73 -0.46 0.59
N VAL A 49 18.83 0.12 0.07
CA VAL A 49 19.58 -0.47 -1.05
C VAL A 49 20.25 -1.78 -0.62
N GLN A 50 20.81 -1.85 0.59
CA GLN A 50 21.35 -3.08 1.15
C GLN A 50 20.29 -4.18 1.22
N GLY A 51 19.09 -3.84 1.69
CA GLY A 51 17.94 -4.76 1.69
C GLY A 51 17.57 -5.24 0.28
N ALA A 52 17.56 -4.34 -0.71
CA ALA A 52 17.28 -4.67 -2.10
C ALA A 52 18.32 -5.64 -2.71
N VAL A 53 19.60 -5.43 -2.44
CA VAL A 53 20.67 -6.35 -2.90
C VAL A 53 20.54 -7.72 -2.24
N ILE A 54 20.27 -7.77 -0.93
CA ILE A 54 20.02 -9.03 -0.20
C ILE A 54 18.82 -9.76 -0.81
N PHE A 55 17.75 -9.03 -1.15
CA PHE A 55 16.57 -9.58 -1.83
C PHE A 55 16.92 -10.12 -3.21
N GLY A 56 17.64 -9.37 -4.05
CA GLY A 56 18.04 -9.82 -5.39
C GLY A 56 18.87 -11.10 -5.36
N LYS A 57 19.71 -11.29 -4.33
CA LYS A 57 20.48 -12.54 -4.12
C LYS A 57 19.63 -13.71 -3.62
N LYS A 58 18.48 -13.45 -2.97
CA LYS A 58 17.60 -14.46 -2.36
C LYS A 58 16.13 -14.07 -2.54
N PRO A 59 15.59 -14.15 -3.78
CA PRO A 59 14.27 -13.61 -4.11
C PRO A 59 13.13 -14.35 -3.42
N THR A 60 13.34 -15.61 -3.01
CA THR A 60 12.35 -16.44 -2.29
C THR A 60 12.10 -15.99 -0.86
N LYS A 61 12.84 -15.00 -0.34
CA LYS A 61 12.65 -14.50 1.03
C LYS A 61 11.40 -13.65 1.23
N ILE A 62 10.85 -13.05 0.18
CA ILE A 62 9.60 -12.26 0.28
C ILE A 62 8.43 -13.19 -0.04
N SER A 63 7.55 -13.40 0.93
CA SER A 63 6.35 -14.23 0.78
C SER A 63 5.23 -13.53 0.02
N GLU A 64 5.11 -12.20 0.14
CA GLU A 64 4.04 -11.42 -0.46
C GLU A 64 4.45 -9.96 -0.67
N ARG A 65 3.82 -9.31 -1.66
CA ARG A 65 3.86 -7.85 -1.83
C ARG A 65 2.43 -7.33 -1.74
N VAL A 66 2.23 -6.37 -0.86
CA VAL A 66 0.94 -5.70 -0.67
C VAL A 66 0.91 -4.44 -1.52
N VAL A 67 -0.17 -4.24 -2.28
CA VAL A 67 -0.42 -2.97 -2.97
C VAL A 67 -1.13 -1.98 -2.04
N SER A 68 -0.73 -0.72 -2.09
CA SER A 68 -1.30 0.37 -1.27
C SER A 68 -2.56 0.98 -1.87
N THR A 69 -2.95 0.56 -3.07
CA THR A 69 -4.08 1.13 -3.80
C THR A 69 -4.67 0.05 -4.69
N THR A 70 -5.99 0.08 -4.86
CA THR A 70 -6.69 -0.81 -5.78
C THR A 70 -6.44 -0.33 -7.21
N PHE A 71 -5.92 -1.20 -8.07
CA PHE A 71 -5.65 -0.93 -9.48
C PHE A 71 -6.65 -1.67 -10.36
N GLY A 72 -7.07 -1.01 -11.43
CA GLY A 72 -8.03 -1.53 -12.39
C GLY A 72 -8.17 -0.63 -13.60
N SER A 73 -9.07 -1.00 -14.50
CA SER A 73 -9.41 -0.19 -15.66
C SER A 73 -10.91 0.07 -15.71
N ASP A 74 -11.31 1.05 -16.50
CA ASP A 74 -12.70 1.13 -16.93
C ASP A 74 -13.05 -0.05 -17.85
N ARG A 75 -14.32 -0.45 -17.85
CA ARG A 75 -14.90 -1.35 -18.85
C ARG A 75 -16.36 -0.97 -19.13
N SER A 76 -16.81 -1.29 -20.33
CA SER A 76 -18.23 -1.31 -20.69
C SER A 76 -18.77 -2.72 -20.65
N ILE A 77 -19.86 -2.94 -19.94
CA ILE A 77 -20.58 -4.22 -19.85
C ILE A 77 -22.00 -4.07 -20.39
N ASP A 78 -22.72 -5.15 -20.63
CA ASP A 78 -24.14 -5.08 -21.04
C ASP A 78 -24.98 -4.37 -19.97
N PHE A 79 -25.88 -3.50 -20.41
CA PHE A 79 -26.79 -2.82 -19.50
C PHE A 79 -27.88 -3.80 -19.03
N ILE A 80 -28.23 -3.72 -17.74
CA ILE A 80 -29.27 -4.55 -17.13
C ILE A 80 -30.17 -3.59 -16.37
N GLU A 81 -31.41 -3.45 -16.87
CA GLU A 81 -32.42 -2.57 -16.28
C GLU A 81 -32.69 -2.95 -14.82
N GLY A 82 -32.78 -1.95 -13.94
CA GLY A 82 -32.98 -2.13 -12.50
C GLY A 82 -31.75 -2.60 -11.71
N VAL A 83 -30.66 -3.02 -12.36
CA VAL A 83 -29.39 -3.38 -11.71
C VAL A 83 -28.33 -2.29 -11.90
N HIS A 84 -28.20 -1.79 -13.13
CA HIS A 84 -27.22 -0.77 -13.47
C HIS A 84 -27.83 0.64 -13.37
N PRO A 85 -27.08 1.67 -12.92
CA PRO A 85 -27.57 3.04 -12.90
C PRO A 85 -27.89 3.55 -14.32
N GLU A 86 -29.11 4.04 -14.54
CA GLU A 86 -29.55 4.58 -15.84
C GLU A 86 -28.66 5.72 -16.35
N GLU A 87 -28.13 6.55 -15.45
CA GLU A 87 -27.18 7.63 -15.77
C GLU A 87 -25.86 7.14 -16.41
N LYS A 88 -25.52 5.85 -16.27
CA LYS A 88 -24.35 5.21 -16.87
C LYS A 88 -24.68 4.41 -18.13
N LYS A 89 -25.95 4.42 -18.55
CA LYS A 89 -26.42 3.76 -19.76
C LYS A 89 -25.89 4.48 -20.99
N LEU A 90 -25.35 3.72 -21.93
CA LEU A 90 -24.84 4.21 -23.20
C LEU A 90 -25.12 3.22 -24.31
N ILE A 91 -25.45 3.72 -25.51
CA ILE A 91 -25.70 2.88 -26.69
C ILE A 91 -24.42 2.82 -27.50
N THR A 92 -23.89 1.62 -27.72
CA THR A 92 -22.72 1.39 -28.57
C THR A 92 -23.05 0.31 -29.59
N ASN A 93 -22.94 0.63 -30.88
CA ASN A 93 -23.30 -0.26 -32.00
C ASN A 93 -24.72 -0.85 -31.89
N GLY A 94 -25.69 -0.05 -31.41
CA GLY A 94 -27.08 -0.48 -31.22
C GLY A 94 -27.32 -1.36 -29.99
N ILE A 95 -26.29 -1.61 -29.16
CA ILE A 95 -26.40 -2.39 -27.92
C ILE A 95 -26.33 -1.45 -26.72
N GLU A 96 -27.24 -1.65 -25.77
CA GLU A 96 -27.22 -0.94 -24.50
C GLU A 96 -26.11 -1.48 -23.59
N LYS A 97 -25.22 -0.59 -23.15
CA LYS A 97 -24.08 -0.88 -22.29
C LYS A 97 -24.14 0.00 -21.05
N CYS A 98 -23.51 -0.46 -19.97
CA CYS A 98 -23.16 0.33 -18.80
C CYS A 98 -21.67 0.65 -18.86
N GLY A 99 -21.31 1.93 -18.95
CA GLY A 99 -19.91 2.38 -18.93
C GLY A 99 -19.45 2.77 -17.53
N GLN A 100 -18.16 3.14 -17.43
CA GLN A 100 -17.59 3.60 -16.15
C GLN A 100 -17.70 2.53 -15.05
N VAL A 101 -17.63 1.26 -15.46
CA VAL A 101 -17.64 0.11 -14.55
C VAL A 101 -16.20 -0.24 -14.24
N PHE A 102 -15.82 -0.08 -12.98
CA PHE A 102 -14.45 -0.37 -12.56
C PHE A 102 -14.17 -1.88 -12.56
N LYS A 103 -13.25 -2.31 -13.43
CA LYS A 103 -12.71 -3.67 -13.45
C LYS A 103 -11.43 -3.72 -12.60
N CYS A 104 -11.55 -4.26 -11.40
CA CYS A 104 -10.42 -4.45 -10.50
C CYS A 104 -9.46 -5.54 -11.04
N PHE A 105 -8.16 -5.23 -11.07
CA PHE A 105 -7.08 -6.20 -11.34
C PHE A 105 -6.40 -6.63 -10.07
N VAL A 106 -6.08 -5.67 -9.20
CA VAL A 106 -5.41 -5.90 -7.92
C VAL A 106 -6.09 -5.02 -6.88
N ARG A 107 -6.47 -5.61 -5.75
CA ARG A 107 -7.13 -4.92 -4.63
C ARG A 107 -6.10 -4.53 -3.57
N GLU A 108 -6.25 -3.34 -3.00
CA GLU A 108 -5.52 -2.96 -1.80
C GLU A 108 -5.80 -3.96 -0.66
N ASN A 109 -4.76 -4.42 0.04
CA ASN A 109 -4.98 -5.21 1.26
C ASN A 109 -5.27 -4.24 2.40
N SER A 110 -6.53 -4.19 2.83
CA SER A 110 -7.03 -3.36 3.94
C SER A 110 -7.04 -4.11 5.27
#